data_AF-A0A6J6BVE7-F1
#
_entry.id   AF-A0A6J6BVE7-F1
#
_cell.length_a   1.000
_cell.length_b   1.000
_cell.length_c   1.000
_cell.angle_alpha   90.00
_cell.angle_beta   90.00
_cell.angle_gamma   90.00
#
_symmetry.space_group_name_H-M   'P 1'
#
loop_
_entity.id
_entity.type
_entity.pdbx_description
1 polymer ?
#
loop_
_entity_poly.entity_id
_entity_poly.type
_entity_poly.pdbx_seq_one_letter_code
_entity_poly.pdbx_strand_id
1 'polypeptide(L)'
;MLRESVDAIPADDRPSDDETAARHHLLESFVAAVVGDDPDRADRARAELAEAYGDEWLVDTAAVVANFEMMTRLADGTGARLYPAQWEATAAIRAEHGIDGFASHRH
;
A
#
# COMPACT_ATOMS: atom_id res chain seq x y z
N MET A 1 23.16 21.97 6.83
CA MET A 1 21.83 21.99 7.48
C MET A 1 21.47 20.53 7.75
N LEU A 2 21.18 20.21 9.00
CA LEU A 2 21.30 18.91 9.66
C LEU A 2 20.49 17.79 8.97
N ARG A 3 21.16 16.70 8.59
CA ARG A 3 20.53 15.38 8.56
C ARG A 3 20.67 14.85 9.99
N GLU A 4 19.62 14.97 10.80
CA GLU A 4 19.56 14.17 12.03
C GLU A 4 19.64 12.70 11.61
N SER A 5 20.57 11.96 12.21
CA SER A 5 20.53 10.51 12.17
C SER A 5 19.20 10.10 12.80
N VAL A 6 18.40 9.34 12.05
CA VAL A 6 17.32 8.58 12.68
C VAL A 6 18.02 7.55 13.54
N ASP A 7 18.18 7.85 14.82
CA ASP A 7 18.72 6.91 15.78
C ASP A 7 17.82 5.67 15.77
N ALA A 8 18.42 4.49 15.66
CA ALA A 8 17.68 3.25 15.66
C ALA A 8 16.89 3.13 16.97
N ILE A 9 15.60 2.81 16.88
CA ILE A 9 14.74 2.59 18.05
C ILE A 9 15.44 1.58 18.97
N PRO A 10 15.76 1.95 20.22
CA PRO A 10 16.36 1.04 21.20
C PRO A 10 15.54 -0.25 21.26
N ALA A 11 16.21 -1.41 21.39
CA ALA A 11 15.53 -2.70 21.29
C ALA A 11 14.38 -2.89 22.32
N ASP A 12 14.42 -2.16 23.43
CA ASP A 12 13.42 -2.17 24.51
C ASP A 12 12.17 -1.32 24.20
N ASP A 13 12.29 -0.35 23.29
CA ASP A 13 11.17 0.48 22.81
C ASP A 13 10.53 -0.08 21.54
N ARG A 14 10.99 -1.24 21.05
CA ARG A 14 10.35 -1.86 19.88
C ARG A 14 9.05 -2.53 20.30
N PRO A 15 7.98 -2.33 19.51
CA PRO A 15 6.73 -3.06 19.73
C PRO A 15 7.00 -4.56 19.70
N SER A 16 6.28 -5.30 20.54
CA SER A 16 6.36 -6.76 20.56
C SER A 16 6.00 -7.35 19.19
N ASP A 17 6.39 -8.60 18.95
CA ASP A 17 6.04 -9.30 17.70
C ASP A 17 4.51 -9.38 17.51
N ASP A 18 3.77 -9.63 18.60
CA ASP A 18 2.30 -9.69 18.59
C ASP A 18 1.68 -8.32 18.27
N GLU A 19 2.20 -7.24 18.86
CA GLU A 19 1.74 -5.88 18.58
C GLU A 19 2.05 -5.47 17.13
N THR A 20 3.21 -5.86 16.62
CA THR A 20 3.61 -5.62 15.24
C THR A 20 2.70 -6.39 14.27
N ALA A 21 2.39 -7.65 14.56
CA ALA A 21 1.48 -8.45 13.76
C ALA A 21 0.05 -7.88 13.76
N ALA A 22 -0.46 -7.47 14.93
CA ALA A 22 -1.76 -6.83 15.05
C ALA A 22 -1.85 -5.53 14.23
N ARG A 23 -0.80 -4.69 14.31
CA ARG A 23 -0.71 -3.45 13.53
C ARG A 23 -0.67 -3.72 12.03
N HIS A 24 0.13 -4.70 11.59
CA HIS A 24 0.18 -5.10 10.18
C HIS A 24 -1.21 -5.53 9.67
N HIS A 25 -1.88 -6.40 10.40
CA HIS A 25 -3.21 -6.87 10.02
C HIS A 25 -4.24 -5.73 9.93
N LEU A 26 -4.21 -4.79 10.88
CA LEU A 26 -5.11 -3.63 10.86
C LEU A 26 -4.85 -2.75 9.64
N LEU A 27 -3.58 -2.45 9.35
CA LEU A 27 -3.21 -1.65 8.18
C LEU A 27 -3.59 -2.35 6.86
N GLU A 28 -3.31 -3.64 6.72
CA GLU A 28 -3.72 -4.42 5.54
C GLU A 28 -5.25 -4.42 5.37
N SER A 29 -5.99 -4.60 6.46
CA SER A 29 -7.46 -4.58 6.46
C SER A 29 -7.99 -3.20 6.06
N PHE A 30 -7.37 -2.13 6.56
CA PHE A 30 -7.70 -0.75 6.20
C PHE A 30 -7.48 -0.51 4.71
N VAL A 31 -6.30 -0.84 4.18
CA VAL A 31 -5.99 -0.69 2.74
C VAL A 31 -7.01 -1.47 1.89
N ALA A 32 -7.26 -2.73 2.22
CA ALA A 32 -8.20 -3.57 1.49
C ALA A 32 -9.64 -3.05 1.56
N ALA A 33 -10.02 -2.33 2.63
CA ALA A 33 -11.34 -1.72 2.77
C ALA A 33 -11.48 -0.46 1.92
N VAL A 34 -10.51 0.45 1.99
CA VAL A 34 -10.63 1.78 1.34
C VAL A 34 -10.35 1.78 -0.16
N VAL A 35 -9.65 0.76 -0.68
CA VAL A 35 -9.44 0.55 -2.13
C VAL A 35 -10.62 -0.23 -2.76
N GLY A 36 -11.43 -0.92 -1.95
CA GLY A 36 -12.59 -1.67 -2.43
C GLY A 36 -13.82 -0.80 -2.68
N ASP A 37 -14.89 -1.46 -3.13
CA ASP A 37 -16.13 -0.80 -3.58
C ASP A 37 -17.23 -0.69 -2.48
N ASP A 38 -16.91 -1.04 -1.23
CA ASP A 38 -17.85 -1.03 -0.09
C ASP A 38 -17.58 0.19 0.82
N PRO A 39 -18.37 1.28 0.68
CA PRO A 39 -18.16 2.49 1.45
C PRO A 39 -18.40 2.28 2.96
N ASP A 40 -19.34 1.41 3.33
CA ASP A 40 -19.64 1.14 4.75
C ASP A 40 -18.48 0.38 5.40
N ARG A 41 -17.84 -0.54 4.65
CA ARG A 41 -16.61 -1.21 5.10
C ARG A 41 -15.45 -0.23 5.25
N ALA A 42 -15.31 0.70 4.31
CA ALA A 42 -14.28 1.74 4.39
C ALA A 42 -14.48 2.63 5.63
N ASP A 43 -15.72 3.04 5.94
CA ASP A 43 -16.02 3.85 7.12
C ASP A 43 -15.74 3.12 8.44
N ARG A 44 -16.09 1.84 8.53
CA ARG A 44 -15.74 1.00 9.69
C ARG A 44 -14.22 0.92 9.87
N ALA A 45 -13.47 0.67 8.79
CA ALA A 45 -12.02 0.57 8.85
C ALA A 45 -11.34 1.89 9.27
N ARG A 46 -11.87 3.05 8.84
CA ARG A 46 -11.39 4.37 9.31
C ARG A 46 -11.60 4.53 10.81
N ALA A 47 -12.78 4.17 11.30
CA ALA A 47 -13.10 4.25 12.73
C ALA A 47 -12.20 3.31 13.56
N GLU A 48 -12.02 2.06 13.11
CA GLU A 48 -11.15 1.08 13.78
C GLU A 48 -9.69 1.56 13.85
N LEU A 49 -9.16 2.14 12.77
CA LEU A 49 -7.79 2.66 12.75
C LEU A 49 -7.62 3.89 13.67
N ALA A 50 -8.57 4.81 13.64
CA ALA A 50 -8.56 5.99 14.50
C ALA A 50 -8.73 5.63 15.99
N GLU A 51 -9.57 4.64 16.32
CA GLU A 51 -9.73 4.16 17.69
C GLU A 51 -8.45 3.51 18.22
N ALA A 52 -7.76 2.73 17.38
CA ALA A 52 -6.55 2.01 17.79
C ALA A 52 -5.30 2.92 17.91
N TYR A 53 -5.14 3.88 17.01
CA TYR A 53 -3.88 4.64 16.87
C TYR A 53 -4.04 6.16 16.77
N GLY A 54 -5.27 6.67 16.75
CA GLY A 54 -5.57 8.09 16.67
C GLY A 54 -5.69 8.65 15.25
N ASP A 55 -6.23 9.88 15.17
CA ASP A 55 -6.55 10.53 13.90
C ASP A 55 -5.31 10.85 13.05
N GLU A 56 -4.16 11.16 13.68
CA GLU A 56 -2.91 11.41 12.96
C GLU A 56 -2.47 10.18 12.15
N TRP A 57 -2.54 8.99 12.76
CA TRP A 57 -2.26 7.72 12.09
C TRP A 57 -3.23 7.44 10.95
N LEU A 58 -4.52 7.72 11.16
CA LEU A 58 -5.52 7.58 10.11
C LEU A 58 -5.18 8.46 8.90
N VAL A 59 -4.87 9.74 9.13
CA VAL A 59 -4.55 10.71 8.08
C VAL A 59 -3.29 10.28 7.32
N ASP A 60 -2.21 9.96 8.03
CA ASP A 60 -0.95 9.55 7.39
C ASP A 60 -1.10 8.26 6.59
N THR A 61 -1.80 7.27 7.14
CA THR A 61 -2.06 6.01 6.44
C THR A 61 -2.91 6.25 5.19
N ALA A 62 -3.98 7.05 5.29
CA ALA A 62 -4.82 7.40 4.16
C ALA A 62 -4.05 8.16 3.07
N ALA A 63 -3.13 9.06 3.47
CA ALA A 63 -2.28 9.79 2.54
C ALA A 63 -1.34 8.86 1.76
N VAL A 64 -0.75 7.87 2.44
CA VAL A 64 0.08 6.84 1.78
C VAL A 64 -0.74 6.05 0.77
N VAL A 65 -1.93 5.57 1.16
CA VAL A 65 -2.83 4.84 0.25
C VAL A 65 -3.17 5.70 -0.97
N ALA A 66 -3.60 6.94 -0.75
CA ALA A 66 -3.95 7.87 -1.82
C ALA A 66 -2.79 8.13 -2.78
N ASN A 67 -1.55 8.21 -2.28
CA ASN A 67 -0.37 8.40 -3.11
C ASN A 67 -0.13 7.21 -4.06
N PHE A 68 -0.26 5.97 -3.58
CA PHE A 68 -0.11 4.77 -4.43
C PHE A 68 -1.25 4.67 -5.45
N GLU A 69 -2.48 4.90 -5.02
CA GLU A 69 -3.68 4.90 -5.85
C GLU A 69 -3.64 5.95 -6.98
N MET A 70 -3.09 7.14 -6.68
CA MET A 70 -2.85 8.18 -7.68
C MET A 70 -1.83 7.73 -8.74
N MET A 71 -0.70 7.15 -8.33
CA MET A 71 0.34 6.70 -9.25
C MET A 71 -0.16 5.62 -10.21
N THR A 72 -0.97 4.67 -9.72
CA THR A 72 -1.62 3.65 -10.55
C THR A 72 -2.49 4.28 -11.62
N ARG A 73 -3.40 5.20 -11.23
CA ARG A 73 -4.27 5.90 -12.17
C ARG A 73 -3.49 6.72 -13.21
N LEU A 74 -2.39 7.34 -12.82
CA LEU A 74 -1.53 8.08 -13.74
C LEU A 74 -0.84 7.15 -14.75
N ALA A 75 -0.34 6.00 -14.28
CA ALA A 75 0.28 5.00 -15.15
C ALA A 75 -0.72 4.45 -16.17
N ASP A 76 -1.94 4.12 -15.72
CA ASP A 76 -3.01 3.64 -16.58
C ASP A 76 -3.45 4.69 -17.60
N GLY A 77 -3.64 5.94 -17.16
CA GLY A 77 -4.08 7.03 -18.02
C GLY A 77 -3.05 7.46 -19.07
N THR A 78 -1.76 7.28 -18.79
CA THR A 78 -0.67 7.64 -19.72
C THR A 78 -0.18 6.46 -20.56
N GLY A 79 -0.59 5.23 -20.22
CA GLY A 79 -0.05 4.01 -20.81
C GLY A 79 1.42 3.78 -20.46
N ALA A 80 1.85 4.19 -19.26
CA ALA A 80 3.22 4.02 -18.80
C ALA A 80 3.68 2.57 -18.96
N ARG A 81 4.90 2.39 -19.49
CA ARG A 81 5.46 1.08 -19.78
C ARG A 81 6.48 0.67 -18.73
N LEU A 82 6.53 -0.62 -18.43
CA LEU A 82 7.58 -1.20 -17.61
C LEU A 82 8.93 -1.06 -18.32
N TYR A 83 9.99 -0.84 -17.54
CA TYR A 83 11.37 -0.92 -18.01
C TYR A 83 11.76 -2.39 -18.29
N PRO A 84 12.78 -2.66 -19.13
CA PRO A 84 13.17 -4.02 -19.48
C PRO A 84 13.42 -4.94 -18.27
N ALA A 85 14.08 -4.45 -17.22
CA ALA A 85 14.32 -5.24 -16.00
C ALA A 85 13.02 -5.57 -15.24
N GLN A 86 12.03 -4.69 -15.28
CA GLN A 86 10.72 -4.93 -14.67
C GLN A 86 9.89 -5.92 -15.49
N TRP A 87 10.03 -5.91 -16.82
CA TRP A 87 9.42 -6.91 -17.70
C TRP A 87 9.91 -8.32 -17.38
N GLU A 88 11.21 -8.48 -17.14
CA GLU A 88 11.79 -9.75 -16.73
C GLU A 88 11.32 -10.15 -15.32
N ALA A 89 11.43 -9.23 -14.35
CA ALA A 89 11.08 -9.51 -12.95
C ALA A 89 9.60 -9.88 -12.76
N THR A 90 8.70 -9.35 -13.58
CA THR A 90 7.25 -9.60 -13.45
C THR A 90 6.72 -10.68 -14.39
N ALA A 91 7.59 -11.38 -15.15
CA ALA A 91 7.17 -12.36 -16.15
C ALA A 91 6.31 -13.50 -15.57
N ALA A 92 6.70 -14.06 -14.43
CA ALA A 92 5.95 -15.14 -13.80
C ALA A 92 4.54 -14.70 -13.38
N ILE A 93 4.44 -13.57 -12.69
CA ILE A 93 3.16 -13.01 -12.20
C ILE A 93 2.24 -12.65 -13.36
N ARG A 94 2.78 -12.05 -14.43
CA ARG A 94 1.97 -11.74 -15.62
C ARG A 94 1.44 -12.99 -16.31
N ALA A 95 2.26 -14.03 -16.43
CA ALA A 95 1.84 -15.30 -17.02
C ALA A 95 0.77 -15.98 -16.16
N GLU A 96 0.94 -16.01 -14.83
CA GLU A 96 0.00 -16.58 -13.87
C GLU A 96 -1.39 -15.93 -13.97
N HIS A 97 -1.44 -14.59 -14.09
CA HIS A 97 -2.70 -13.85 -14.17
C HIS A 97 -3.22 -13.66 -15.60
N GLY A 98 -2.59 -14.29 -16.61
CA GLY A 98 -3.02 -14.20 -18.02
C GLY A 98 -2.87 -12.80 -18.65
N ILE A 99 -2.04 -11.94 -18.06
CA ILE A 99 -1.87 -10.54 -18.47
C ILE A 99 -1.27 -10.45 -19.89
N ASP A 100 -0.39 -11.39 -20.25
CA ASP A 100 0.24 -11.41 -21.58
C ASP A 100 -0.78 -11.68 -22.73
N GLY A 101 -2.01 -12.09 -22.40
CA GLY A 101 -3.10 -12.32 -23.36
C GLY A 101 -3.80 -11.05 -23.85
N PHE A 102 -3.70 -9.93 -23.14
CA PHE A 102 -4.38 -8.68 -23.50
C PHE A 102 -3.80 -8.06 -24.77
N ALA A 103 -4.67 -7.46 -25.60
CA ALA A 103 -4.25 -6.81 -26.84
C ALA A 103 -3.25 -5.66 -26.61
N SER A 104 -3.37 -4.97 -25.48
CA SER A 104 -2.45 -3.91 -25.04
C SER A 104 -1.02 -4.39 -24.80
N HIS A 105 -0.80 -5.69 -24.60
CA HIS A 105 0.54 -6.28 -24.45
C HIS A 105 1.29 -6.42 -25.78
N ARG A 106 0.58 -6.43 -26.92
CA ARG A 106 1.16 -6.72 -28.26
C ARG A 106 1.80 -5.50 -28.94
N HIS A 107 1.85 -4.35 -28.26
CA HIS A 107 2.35 -3.05 -28.76
C HIS A 107 3.26 -2.35 -27.74
#